data_AF-A0A6A4HAH3-F1
#
_entry.id   AF-A0A6A4HAH3-F1
#
_cell.length_a   1.000
_cell.length_b   1.000
_cell.length_c   1.000
_cell.angle_alpha   90.00
_cell.angle_beta   90.00
_cell.angle_gamma   90.00
#
_symmetry.space_group_name_H-M   'P 1'
#
loop_
_entity.id
_entity.type
_entity.pdbx_description
1 polymer ?
#
loop_
_entity_poly.entity_id
_entity_poly.type
_entity_poly.pdbx_seq_one_letter_code
_entity_poly.pdbx_strand_id
1 'polypeptide(L)'
;MSTVWFMVDDTDSRFNYAGEDLWSSVSGGDVSALFETMAGPVYNNTLHATSSNTSASFRFNGSAYFGLYGSIIPENSSTIDQSPFGTVECTLDGAPTEVFKQAPSLGVASNNILACRNYADNSTIHSSSGEHELIISIKYFPNSTGSQWFLDYMTYESLANPVLNGETLQAGNTDVAIATDYSMLSFGPGWSHGEGAPATSQPKANMTINFNGTSLSLYGIKTELPQDATYQVDGLEPVPFNAAQLSEAGWDQLLFTASNLTAEEHKVVITTNVNATTSSDATQFQISYFYVSSLTIAEQQSLASTTSSTAHPKSGVIIGAVLGTITAIMLLTVTMIVLWVRRRSRQKRALEMLASFPFTSQATPSAYQDLLPSRIDQLVLMLATSKKNLTDGIDPPQIEANNDSKDRQNLLTMNLKLQQRLVVTQAQAQAQEEQLNQQNQLQAQLLTVHTDSGLRLSGEETLEVPPGYTEA
;
A
#
# COMPACT_ATOMS: atom_id res chain seq x y z
N MET A 1 5.63 -3.78 -12.53
CA MET A 1 4.37 -3.64 -13.28
C MET A 1 3.29 -3.40 -12.26
N SER A 2 2.39 -2.45 -12.47
CA SER A 2 1.35 -2.12 -11.49
C SER A 2 0.11 -3.00 -11.70
N THR A 3 -0.44 -3.49 -10.59
CA THR A 3 -1.79 -4.03 -10.49
C THR A 3 -2.74 -2.90 -10.08
N VAL A 4 -4.03 -3.10 -10.34
CA VAL A 4 -5.14 -2.29 -9.81
C VAL A 4 -6.20 -3.19 -9.20
N TRP A 5 -7.07 -2.62 -8.36
CA TRP A 5 -8.19 -3.33 -7.75
C TRP A 5 -9.48 -2.99 -8.49
N PHE A 6 -10.09 -3.97 -9.13
CA PHE A 6 -11.40 -3.81 -9.74
C PHE A 6 -12.48 -3.87 -8.66
N MET A 7 -13.50 -3.03 -8.81
CA MET A 7 -14.73 -3.08 -8.03
C MET A 7 -15.86 -3.58 -8.93
N VAL A 8 -16.60 -4.58 -8.46
CA VAL A 8 -17.64 -5.25 -9.23
C VAL A 8 -18.94 -5.27 -8.44
N ASP A 9 -19.96 -4.67 -9.05
CA ASP A 9 -21.32 -4.58 -8.55
C ASP A 9 -21.99 -5.95 -8.44
N ASP A 10 -22.89 -6.12 -7.47
CA ASP A 10 -23.75 -7.31 -7.34
C ASP A 10 -24.59 -7.60 -8.60
N THR A 11 -24.87 -6.59 -9.42
CA THR A 11 -25.62 -6.77 -10.68
C THR A 11 -24.77 -7.22 -11.86
N ASP A 12 -23.44 -7.39 -11.69
CA ASP A 12 -22.57 -7.86 -12.76
C ASP A 12 -22.97 -9.26 -13.23
N SER A 13 -23.16 -9.42 -14.55
CA SER A 13 -23.58 -10.68 -15.18
C SER A 13 -22.67 -11.88 -14.94
N ARG A 14 -21.45 -11.68 -14.43
CA ARG A 14 -20.53 -12.75 -14.05
C ARG A 14 -20.89 -13.37 -12.70
N PHE A 15 -21.72 -12.71 -11.88
CA PHE A 15 -22.32 -13.35 -10.72
C PHE A 15 -23.36 -14.37 -11.16
N ASN A 16 -23.23 -15.58 -10.65
CA ASN A 16 -24.19 -16.66 -10.84
C ASN A 16 -24.80 -17.03 -9.48
N TYR A 17 -26.05 -16.61 -9.28
CA TYR A 17 -26.82 -16.81 -8.07
C TYR A 17 -27.53 -18.18 -8.12
N ALA A 18 -27.15 -19.10 -7.23
CA ALA A 18 -27.79 -20.41 -7.15
C ALA A 18 -29.20 -20.28 -6.58
N GLY A 19 -30.20 -20.91 -7.23
CA GLY A 19 -31.60 -20.78 -6.84
C GLY A 19 -32.08 -19.35 -7.00
N GLU A 20 -32.33 -18.91 -8.23
CA GLU A 20 -32.74 -17.53 -8.56
C GLU A 20 -33.97 -17.06 -7.75
N ASP A 21 -34.83 -17.98 -7.31
CA ASP A 21 -35.99 -17.73 -6.47
C ASP A 21 -35.66 -17.50 -4.97
N LEU A 22 -34.42 -17.79 -4.56
CA LEU A 22 -33.89 -17.58 -3.21
C LEU A 22 -33.15 -16.24 -3.06
N TRP A 23 -32.97 -15.52 -4.17
CA TRP A 23 -32.33 -14.21 -4.23
C TRP A 23 -33.34 -13.17 -4.71
N SER A 24 -33.26 -11.98 -4.14
CA SER A 24 -34.07 -10.84 -4.58
C SER A 24 -33.20 -9.61 -4.75
N SER A 25 -33.30 -8.96 -5.89
CA SER A 25 -32.70 -7.64 -6.09
C SER A 25 -33.46 -6.60 -5.27
N VAL A 26 -32.73 -5.77 -4.54
CA VAL A 26 -33.23 -4.72 -3.67
C VAL A 26 -32.50 -3.42 -4.01
N SER A 27 -33.25 -2.33 -4.11
CA SER A 27 -32.65 -1.00 -4.27
C SER A 27 -32.06 -0.54 -2.94
N GLY A 28 -30.85 0.01 -2.96
CA GLY A 28 -30.22 0.59 -1.77
C GLY A 28 -31.12 1.63 -1.09
N GLY A 29 -31.94 2.36 -1.85
CA GLY A 29 -32.90 3.34 -1.35
C GLY A 29 -34.00 2.72 -0.48
N ASP A 30 -34.42 1.49 -0.75
CA ASP A 30 -35.48 0.80 0.00
C ASP A 30 -35.00 0.35 1.39
N VAL A 31 -33.70 0.11 1.52
CA VAL A 31 -33.04 -0.32 2.76
C VAL A 31 -32.16 0.77 3.38
N SER A 32 -32.00 1.92 2.71
CA SER A 32 -31.23 3.07 3.20
C SER A 32 -31.76 3.64 4.51
N ALA A 33 -33.08 3.51 4.75
CA ALA A 33 -33.68 3.91 6.02
C ALA A 33 -33.35 2.94 7.17
N LEU A 34 -32.87 1.73 6.86
CA LEU A 34 -32.48 0.70 7.81
C LEU A 34 -30.98 0.76 8.10
N PHE A 35 -30.17 1.02 7.08
CA PHE A 35 -28.75 1.32 7.24
C PHE A 35 -28.63 2.73 7.79
N GLU A 36 -28.58 2.84 9.11
CA GLU A 36 -28.08 4.06 9.72
C GLU A 36 -26.74 4.39 9.07
N THR A 37 -26.52 5.66 8.80
CA THR A 37 -25.48 6.22 7.92
C THR A 37 -24.05 6.02 8.40
N MET A 38 -23.81 5.05 9.27
CA MET A 38 -22.52 4.80 9.90
C MET A 38 -21.52 4.07 9.00
N ALA A 39 -21.92 3.32 7.98
CA ALA A 39 -21.02 2.43 7.24
C ALA A 39 -21.08 2.60 5.71
N GLY A 40 -21.20 3.84 5.26
CA GLY A 40 -21.22 4.21 3.85
C GLY A 40 -22.50 3.86 3.09
N PRO A 41 -22.69 4.42 1.88
CA PRO A 41 -23.83 4.09 1.03
C PRO A 41 -23.67 2.69 0.40
N VAL A 42 -24.78 2.16 -0.09
CA VAL A 42 -24.83 0.99 -0.98
C VAL A 42 -24.18 1.33 -2.31
N TYR A 43 -23.27 0.48 -2.79
CA TYR A 43 -22.62 0.70 -4.07
C TYR A 43 -23.64 0.60 -5.20
N ASN A 44 -23.58 1.56 -6.14
CA ASN A 44 -24.51 1.68 -7.26
C ASN A 44 -26.02 1.66 -6.89
N ASN A 45 -26.34 1.81 -5.60
CA ASN A 45 -27.69 1.67 -5.07
C ASN A 45 -28.36 0.32 -5.39
N THR A 46 -27.60 -0.77 -5.48
CA THR A 46 -28.09 -2.13 -5.76
C THR A 46 -27.61 -3.13 -4.71
N LEU A 47 -28.47 -4.10 -4.37
CA LEU A 47 -28.15 -5.21 -3.49
C LEU A 47 -28.84 -6.49 -3.98
N HIS A 48 -28.21 -7.64 -3.76
CA HIS A 48 -28.84 -8.95 -3.87
C HIS A 48 -29.04 -9.54 -2.47
N ALA A 49 -30.29 -9.63 -2.05
CA ALA A 49 -30.66 -10.11 -0.74
C ALA A 49 -31.03 -11.60 -0.76
N THR A 50 -30.73 -12.31 0.33
CA THR A 50 -31.25 -13.66 0.58
C THR A 50 -31.62 -13.82 2.06
N SER A 51 -32.52 -14.75 2.34
CA SER A 51 -32.92 -15.20 3.69
C SER A 51 -32.90 -16.73 3.80
N SER A 52 -32.30 -17.41 2.82
CA SER A 52 -32.29 -18.86 2.69
C SER A 52 -30.87 -19.40 2.56
N ASN A 53 -30.69 -20.70 2.85
CA ASN A 53 -29.43 -21.37 2.56
C ASN A 53 -29.23 -21.41 1.06
N THR A 54 -28.24 -20.68 0.56
CA THR A 54 -27.98 -20.54 -0.87
C THR A 54 -26.50 -20.21 -1.11
N SER A 55 -26.13 -20.05 -2.38
CA SER A 55 -24.79 -19.66 -2.78
C SER A 55 -24.81 -18.74 -3.99
N ALA A 56 -23.75 -17.95 -4.14
CA ALA A 56 -23.41 -17.25 -5.38
C ALA A 56 -22.00 -17.67 -5.82
N SER A 57 -21.71 -17.56 -7.11
CA SER A 57 -20.37 -17.80 -7.65
C SER A 57 -19.95 -16.67 -8.57
N PHE A 58 -18.65 -16.39 -8.62
CA PHE A 58 -18.07 -15.34 -9.44
C PHE A 58 -16.72 -15.78 -10.01
N ARG A 59 -16.53 -15.62 -11.31
CA ARG A 59 -15.28 -15.94 -11.99
C ARG A 59 -14.56 -14.67 -12.43
N PHE A 60 -13.26 -14.61 -12.15
CA PHE A 60 -12.42 -13.47 -12.49
C PHE A 60 -11.02 -13.90 -12.91
N ASN A 61 -10.30 -12.98 -13.56
CA ASN A 61 -8.92 -13.18 -13.98
C ASN A 61 -8.05 -12.12 -13.32
N GLY A 62 -7.22 -12.51 -12.36
CA GLY A 62 -6.53 -11.60 -11.46
C GLY A 62 -5.45 -12.29 -10.64
N SER A 63 -5.03 -11.66 -9.54
CA SER A 63 -4.38 -12.41 -8.47
C SER A 63 -5.42 -13.08 -7.57
N ALA A 64 -4.99 -13.93 -6.65
CA ALA A 64 -5.90 -14.55 -5.70
C ALA A 64 -6.46 -13.58 -4.63
N TYR A 65 -6.09 -12.29 -4.63
CA TYR A 65 -6.57 -11.35 -3.62
C TYR A 65 -7.92 -10.74 -3.96
N PHE A 66 -8.83 -10.77 -2.99
CA PHE A 66 -10.17 -10.22 -3.11
C PHE A 66 -10.75 -9.82 -1.75
N GLY A 67 -11.78 -8.97 -1.77
CA GLY A 67 -12.69 -8.74 -0.65
C GLY A 67 -14.13 -8.79 -1.11
N LEU A 68 -14.99 -9.44 -0.31
CA LEU A 68 -16.42 -9.52 -0.54
C LEU A 68 -17.14 -8.63 0.47
N TYR A 69 -17.97 -7.72 0.00
CA TYR A 69 -18.67 -6.73 0.82
C TYR A 69 -20.18 -6.89 0.73
N GLY A 70 -20.86 -6.56 1.81
CA GLY A 70 -22.31 -6.59 1.86
C GLY A 70 -22.87 -5.87 3.07
N SER A 71 -24.13 -6.13 3.34
CA SER A 71 -24.86 -5.54 4.46
C SER A 71 -25.53 -6.60 5.32
N ILE A 72 -25.62 -6.30 6.61
CA ILE A 72 -26.38 -7.09 7.58
C ILE A 72 -27.42 -6.16 8.19
N ILE A 73 -28.68 -6.60 8.18
CA ILE A 73 -29.74 -5.95 8.94
C ILE A 73 -29.98 -6.80 10.19
N PRO A 74 -29.59 -6.33 11.40
CA PRO A 74 -29.89 -7.05 12.61
C PRO A 74 -31.41 -7.05 12.85
N GLU A 75 -32.00 -8.21 13.12
CA GLU A 75 -33.34 -8.23 13.68
C GLU A 75 -33.33 -7.59 15.08
N ASN A 76 -34.46 -7.01 15.49
CA ASN A 76 -34.73 -6.46 16.83
C ASN A 76 -34.78 -7.55 17.93
N SER A 77 -33.89 -8.53 17.89
CA SER A 77 -33.71 -9.55 18.91
C SER A 77 -32.90 -8.93 20.05
N SER A 78 -33.52 -8.77 21.21
CA SER A 78 -32.91 -8.24 22.43
C SER A 78 -31.92 -9.19 23.11
N THR A 79 -31.65 -10.37 22.54
CA THR A 79 -30.74 -11.37 23.09
C THR A 79 -29.38 -11.32 22.40
N ILE A 80 -28.39 -10.78 23.13
CA ILE A 80 -27.05 -10.38 22.68
C ILE A 80 -26.11 -11.58 22.41
N ASP A 81 -26.42 -12.77 22.94
CA ASP A 81 -25.41 -13.83 23.13
C ASP A 81 -25.39 -14.95 22.10
N GLN A 82 -26.24 -14.92 21.08
CA GLN A 82 -26.19 -15.91 20.00
C GLN A 82 -26.28 -15.18 18.68
N SER A 83 -25.19 -15.23 17.89
CA SER A 83 -25.13 -14.76 16.51
C SER A 83 -26.30 -15.39 15.74
N PRO A 84 -27.43 -14.68 15.58
CA PRO A 84 -28.61 -15.24 14.92
C PRO A 84 -28.51 -15.04 13.42
N PHE A 85 -27.32 -14.74 12.90
CA PHE A 85 -27.12 -14.37 11.51
C PHE A 85 -26.67 -15.59 10.72
N GLY A 86 -27.06 -15.63 9.44
CA GLY A 86 -26.45 -16.55 8.51
C GLY A 86 -24.93 -16.34 8.49
N THR A 87 -24.17 -17.43 8.41
CA THR A 87 -22.72 -17.38 8.17
C THR A 87 -22.47 -17.26 6.68
N VAL A 88 -21.67 -16.27 6.27
CA VAL A 88 -21.14 -16.16 4.92
C VAL A 88 -19.78 -16.86 4.92
N GLU A 89 -19.66 -17.94 4.16
CA GLU A 89 -18.43 -18.70 3.98
C GLU A 89 -17.98 -18.56 2.53
N CYS A 90 -16.69 -18.34 2.31
CA CYS A 90 -16.14 -18.19 0.96
C CYS A 90 -15.06 -19.23 0.70
N THR A 91 -15.06 -19.76 -0.52
CA THR A 91 -13.97 -20.60 -1.04
C THR A 91 -13.46 -20.04 -2.36
N LEU A 92 -12.15 -19.92 -2.51
CA LEU A 92 -11.48 -19.55 -3.74
C LEU A 92 -10.80 -20.78 -4.32
N ASP A 93 -11.18 -21.19 -5.53
CA ASP A 93 -10.66 -22.38 -6.21
C ASP A 93 -10.77 -23.66 -5.35
N GLY A 94 -11.86 -23.75 -4.57
CA GLY A 94 -12.12 -24.85 -3.64
C GLY A 94 -11.37 -24.79 -2.31
N ALA A 95 -10.49 -23.82 -2.10
CA ALA A 95 -9.81 -23.58 -0.82
C ALA A 95 -10.60 -22.57 0.04
N PRO A 96 -10.76 -22.80 1.36
CA PRO A 96 -11.45 -21.85 2.24
C PRO A 96 -10.65 -20.56 2.38
N THR A 97 -11.33 -19.41 2.49
CA THR A 97 -10.70 -18.09 2.67
C THR A 97 -10.90 -17.56 4.09
N GLU A 98 -10.33 -16.39 4.39
CA GLU A 98 -10.58 -15.71 5.67
C GLU A 98 -12.04 -15.21 5.69
N VAL A 99 -12.75 -15.53 6.78
CA VAL A 99 -14.15 -15.13 7.00
C VAL A 99 -14.20 -14.21 8.21
N PHE A 100 -14.82 -13.05 8.02
CA PHE A 100 -14.99 -12.05 9.08
C PHE A 100 -16.27 -12.30 9.82
N LYS A 101 -16.13 -12.57 11.12
CA LYS A 101 -17.25 -12.57 12.06
C LYS A 101 -17.38 -11.16 12.61
N GLN A 102 -17.89 -10.22 11.80
CA GLN A 102 -18.35 -8.96 12.38
C GLN A 102 -19.63 -9.26 13.16
N ALA A 103 -19.57 -9.03 14.47
CA ALA A 103 -20.78 -8.92 15.27
C ALA A 103 -21.31 -7.51 15.03
N PRO A 104 -22.41 -7.33 14.26
CA PRO A 104 -22.98 -6.00 14.10
C PRO A 104 -23.28 -5.43 15.49
N SER A 105 -23.01 -4.14 15.69
CA SER A 105 -23.47 -3.43 16.87
C SER A 105 -24.99 -3.58 16.96
N LEU A 106 -25.47 -3.91 18.15
CA LEU A 106 -26.88 -4.22 18.39
C LEU A 106 -27.79 -3.13 17.82
N GLY A 107 -28.68 -3.52 16.91
CA GLY A 107 -29.73 -2.67 16.37
C GLY A 107 -29.30 -1.69 15.28
N VAL A 108 -28.03 -1.70 14.83
CA VAL A 108 -27.56 -0.83 13.76
C VAL A 108 -27.28 -1.68 12.53
N ALA A 109 -28.09 -1.51 11.47
CA ALA A 109 -27.74 -2.11 10.19
C ALA A 109 -26.53 -1.38 9.61
N SER A 110 -25.61 -2.14 9.04
CA SER A 110 -24.37 -1.60 8.49
C SER A 110 -24.14 -2.18 7.09
N ASN A 111 -23.75 -1.30 6.18
CA ASN A 111 -23.29 -1.67 4.85
C ASN A 111 -21.75 -1.72 4.80
N ASN A 112 -21.16 -2.03 3.64
CA ASN A 112 -19.71 -2.11 3.44
C ASN A 112 -19.02 -3.06 4.46
N ILE A 113 -19.75 -4.07 4.94
CA ILE A 113 -19.21 -5.09 5.83
C ILE A 113 -18.41 -6.07 4.99
N LEU A 114 -17.10 -6.14 5.25
CA LEU A 114 -16.26 -7.20 4.71
C LEU A 114 -16.72 -8.55 5.26
N ALA A 115 -17.23 -9.42 4.40
CA ALA A 115 -17.68 -10.77 4.75
C ALA A 115 -16.54 -11.79 4.67
N CYS A 116 -15.76 -11.72 3.59
CA CYS A 116 -14.65 -12.62 3.32
C CYS A 116 -13.52 -11.87 2.61
N ARG A 117 -12.28 -12.32 2.80
CA ARG A 117 -11.14 -11.88 1.99
C ARG A 117 -10.14 -13.00 1.75
N ASN A 118 -9.26 -12.79 0.79
CA ASN A 118 -8.02 -13.53 0.68
C ASN A 118 -6.84 -12.56 0.60
N TYR A 119 -5.86 -12.71 1.49
CA TYR A 119 -4.75 -11.77 1.66
C TYR A 119 -3.40 -12.50 1.86
N ALA A 120 -2.34 -11.90 1.32
CA ALA A 120 -1.00 -12.49 1.15
C ALA A 120 -0.32 -12.97 2.43
N ASP A 121 -0.57 -12.30 3.55
CA ASP A 121 0.14 -12.58 4.81
C ASP A 121 -0.27 -13.92 5.45
N ASN A 122 -1.39 -14.50 5.01
CA ASN A 122 -1.79 -15.82 5.46
C ASN A 122 -1.13 -16.88 4.56
N SER A 123 -0.01 -17.43 5.05
CA SER A 123 0.85 -18.45 4.42
C SER A 123 0.18 -19.73 3.88
N THR A 124 -1.15 -19.82 3.90
CA THR A 124 -1.94 -21.02 3.66
C THR A 124 -2.66 -21.06 2.32
N ILE A 125 -2.78 -19.94 1.57
CA ILE A 125 -3.58 -19.90 0.34
C ILE A 125 -2.77 -19.31 -0.83
N HIS A 126 -2.90 -19.98 -1.98
CA HIS A 126 -2.11 -19.81 -3.18
C HIS A 126 -2.07 -18.36 -3.69
N SER A 127 -0.88 -17.77 -3.77
CA SER A 127 -0.60 -16.51 -4.47
C SER A 127 -0.59 -16.70 -6.01
N SER A 128 -1.45 -17.57 -6.53
CA SER A 128 -1.53 -17.80 -7.97
C SER A 128 -2.20 -16.62 -8.64
N SER A 129 -1.70 -16.28 -9.83
CA SER A 129 -2.35 -15.34 -10.74
C SER A 129 -3.00 -16.13 -11.88
N GLY A 130 -4.16 -15.70 -12.34
CA GLY A 130 -4.87 -16.32 -13.46
C GLY A 130 -6.38 -16.30 -13.26
N GLU A 131 -7.07 -17.28 -13.87
CA GLU A 131 -8.50 -17.47 -13.65
C GLU A 131 -8.77 -18.07 -12.28
N HIS A 132 -9.75 -17.48 -11.59
CA HIS A 132 -10.21 -17.88 -10.28
C HIS A 132 -11.73 -18.06 -10.26
N GLU A 133 -12.21 -18.95 -9.41
CA GLU A 133 -13.62 -19.12 -9.07
C GLU A 133 -13.83 -18.89 -7.57
N LEU A 134 -14.58 -17.83 -7.25
CA LEU A 134 -15.06 -17.56 -5.91
C LEU A 134 -16.45 -18.19 -5.74
N ILE A 135 -16.62 -19.00 -4.71
CA ILE A 135 -17.92 -19.52 -4.27
C ILE A 135 -18.26 -18.91 -2.92
N ILE A 136 -19.43 -18.28 -2.85
CA ILE A 136 -19.98 -17.59 -1.69
C ILE A 136 -21.14 -18.44 -1.18
N SER A 137 -21.02 -19.01 0.02
CA SER A 137 -22.04 -19.86 0.64
C SER A 137 -22.67 -19.15 1.82
N ILE A 138 -24.00 -18.98 1.80
CA ILE A 138 -24.77 -18.39 2.89
C ILE A 138 -25.51 -19.50 3.62
N LYS A 139 -25.26 -19.65 4.91
CA LYS A 139 -25.88 -20.68 5.76
C LYS A 139 -26.57 -20.05 6.96
N TYR A 140 -27.89 -20.10 6.99
CA TYR A 140 -28.73 -19.67 8.09
C TYR A 140 -28.85 -20.76 9.16
N PHE A 141 -28.93 -20.32 10.41
CA PHE A 141 -29.21 -21.21 11.53
C PHE A 141 -30.71 -21.54 11.56
N PRO A 142 -31.13 -22.74 12.00
CA PRO A 142 -32.54 -23.15 11.97
C PRO A 142 -33.50 -22.27 12.78
N ASN A 143 -32.98 -21.39 13.64
CA ASN A 143 -33.75 -20.45 14.47
C ASN A 143 -33.55 -18.97 14.07
N SER A 144 -32.82 -18.68 13.00
CA SER A 144 -32.67 -17.32 12.48
C SER A 144 -33.85 -16.99 11.58
N THR A 145 -34.99 -16.64 12.17
CA THR A 145 -36.07 -16.03 11.39
C THR A 145 -35.68 -14.62 10.98
N GLY A 146 -36.08 -14.20 9.78
CA GLY A 146 -36.06 -12.82 9.26
C GLY A 146 -34.73 -12.05 9.19
N SER A 147 -33.59 -12.65 9.55
CA SER A 147 -32.28 -12.11 9.17
C SER A 147 -32.06 -12.23 7.66
N GLN A 148 -31.60 -11.17 7.03
CA GLN A 148 -31.25 -11.13 5.61
C GLN A 148 -29.79 -10.72 5.45
N TRP A 149 -29.10 -11.41 4.53
CA TRP A 149 -27.78 -11.00 4.06
C TRP A 149 -27.95 -10.31 2.71
N PHE A 150 -27.26 -9.20 2.53
CA PHE A 150 -27.28 -8.42 1.30
C PHE A 150 -25.87 -8.45 0.72
N LEU A 151 -25.71 -9.00 -0.48
CA LEU A 151 -24.48 -8.84 -1.26
C LEU A 151 -24.51 -7.45 -1.94
N ASP A 152 -23.43 -6.69 -1.81
CA ASP A 152 -23.31 -5.33 -2.39
C ASP A 152 -22.28 -5.31 -3.52
N TYR A 153 -21.02 -5.60 -3.22
CA TYR A 153 -19.97 -5.66 -4.25
C TYR A 153 -18.83 -6.57 -3.84
N MET A 154 -17.95 -6.83 -4.81
CA MET A 154 -16.68 -7.49 -4.60
C MET A 154 -15.56 -6.63 -5.16
N THR A 155 -14.39 -6.66 -4.51
CA THR A 155 -13.15 -6.16 -5.09
C THR A 155 -12.15 -7.28 -5.30
N TYR A 156 -11.33 -7.19 -6.35
CA TYR A 156 -10.23 -8.11 -6.59
C TYR A 156 -9.06 -7.44 -7.28
N GLU A 157 -7.86 -7.93 -7.01
CA GLU A 157 -6.65 -7.43 -7.66
C GLU A 157 -6.49 -8.06 -9.05
N SER A 158 -6.24 -7.19 -10.03
CA SER A 158 -5.98 -7.56 -11.41
C SER A 158 -4.61 -8.23 -11.64
N LEU A 159 -4.43 -8.81 -12.83
CA LEU A 159 -3.10 -9.11 -13.35
C LEU A 159 -2.32 -7.81 -13.61
N ALA A 160 -1.00 -7.93 -13.71
CA ALA A 160 -0.12 -6.82 -14.07
C ALA A 160 -0.51 -6.17 -15.41
N ASN A 161 -0.67 -4.84 -15.41
CA ASN A 161 -1.09 -4.03 -16.56
C ASN A 161 -2.41 -4.53 -17.21
N PRO A 162 -3.54 -4.49 -16.49
CA PRO A 162 -4.80 -4.94 -17.06
C PRO A 162 -5.26 -4.02 -18.19
N VAL A 163 -6.07 -4.57 -19.08
CA VAL A 163 -6.82 -3.79 -20.06
C VAL A 163 -8.03 -3.20 -19.35
N LEU A 164 -8.09 -1.87 -19.29
CA LEU A 164 -9.22 -1.15 -18.71
C LEU A 164 -10.19 -0.74 -19.82
N ASN A 165 -11.48 -0.86 -19.57
CA ASN A 165 -12.57 -0.47 -20.46
C ASN A 165 -13.72 0.21 -19.70
N GLY A 166 -13.39 1.18 -18.84
CA GLY A 166 -14.40 1.96 -18.11
C GLY A 166 -14.88 1.31 -16.81
N GLU A 167 -14.15 0.33 -16.28
CA GLU A 167 -14.45 -0.26 -14.97
C GLU A 167 -14.21 0.76 -13.84
N THR A 168 -14.88 0.54 -12.70
CA THR A 168 -14.57 1.22 -11.44
C THR A 168 -13.39 0.53 -10.75
N LEU A 169 -12.40 1.32 -10.37
CA LEU A 169 -11.25 0.87 -9.61
C LEU A 169 -11.35 1.35 -8.16
N GLN A 170 -10.94 0.52 -7.20
CA GLN A 170 -10.78 0.91 -5.81
C GLN A 170 -9.30 1.14 -5.49
N ALA A 171 -8.98 2.13 -4.66
CA ALA A 171 -7.62 2.33 -4.15
C ALA A 171 -7.61 2.71 -2.67
N GLY A 172 -6.62 2.21 -1.92
CA GLY A 172 -6.39 2.60 -0.52
C GLY A 172 -7.16 1.81 0.54
N ASN A 173 -8.00 0.85 0.13
CA ASN A 173 -8.79 0.04 1.05
C ASN A 173 -7.89 -0.92 1.84
N THR A 174 -7.73 -0.66 3.14
CA THR A 174 -6.85 -1.42 4.04
C THR A 174 -7.40 -2.79 4.43
N ASP A 175 -8.67 -3.06 4.16
CA ASP A 175 -9.29 -4.34 4.46
C ASP A 175 -8.76 -5.46 3.57
N VAL A 176 -8.32 -5.14 2.35
CA VAL A 176 -7.94 -6.12 1.32
C VAL A 176 -6.50 -5.97 0.86
N ALA A 177 -5.85 -4.82 1.09
CA ALA A 177 -4.44 -4.61 0.77
C ALA A 177 -3.80 -3.58 1.71
N ILE A 178 -2.48 -3.62 1.87
CA ILE A 178 -1.81 -2.56 2.64
C ILE A 178 -1.88 -1.26 1.83
N ALA A 179 -2.16 -0.14 2.50
CA ALA A 179 -2.31 1.17 1.85
C ALA A 179 -1.10 1.58 0.98
N THR A 180 0.11 1.10 1.29
CA THR A 180 1.34 1.37 0.54
C THR A 180 1.50 0.54 -0.73
N ASP A 181 0.69 -0.50 -0.93
CA ASP A 181 0.79 -1.40 -2.08
C ASP A 181 0.07 -0.81 -3.31
N TYR A 182 -0.80 0.18 -3.09
CA TYR A 182 -1.51 0.86 -4.16
C TYR A 182 -0.57 1.80 -4.93
N SER A 183 -0.20 1.38 -6.15
CA SER A 183 0.68 2.15 -7.04
C SER A 183 0.17 3.57 -7.39
N MET A 184 -1.13 3.79 -7.29
CA MET A 184 -1.80 5.07 -7.57
C MET A 184 -1.68 6.06 -6.40
N LEU A 185 -1.37 5.59 -5.19
CA LEU A 185 -1.38 6.37 -3.96
C LEU A 185 0.04 6.65 -3.47
N SER A 186 0.24 7.86 -2.96
CA SER A 186 1.45 8.24 -2.25
C SER A 186 1.12 9.10 -1.05
N PHE A 187 1.58 8.67 0.12
CA PHE A 187 1.39 9.37 1.38
C PHE A 187 2.64 10.16 1.70
N GLY A 188 2.48 11.47 1.94
CA GLY A 188 3.54 12.32 2.42
C GLY A 188 3.87 12.08 3.91
N PRO A 189 4.81 12.86 4.47
CA PRO A 189 5.08 12.83 5.90
C PRO A 189 3.83 13.15 6.73
N GLY A 190 3.71 12.48 7.90
CA GLY A 190 2.66 12.76 8.88
C GLY A 190 1.45 11.83 8.86
N TRP A 191 1.41 10.86 7.94
CA TRP A 191 0.40 9.79 7.91
C TRP A 191 0.83 8.58 8.76
N SER A 192 -0.11 8.01 9.52
CA SER A 192 0.03 6.73 10.20
C SER A 192 -0.69 5.63 9.42
N HIS A 193 -0.02 4.50 9.22
CA HIS A 193 -0.47 3.34 8.45
C HIS A 193 -0.56 2.12 9.37
N GLY A 194 -1.44 2.18 10.38
CA GLY A 194 -1.65 1.08 11.33
C GLY A 194 -2.47 -0.07 10.75
N GLU A 195 -3.04 -0.90 11.62
CA GLU A 195 -3.96 -2.01 11.26
C GLU A 195 -5.35 -1.52 10.78
N GLY A 196 -5.44 -0.33 10.20
CA GLY A 196 -6.68 0.26 9.72
C GLY A 196 -6.45 1.39 8.73
N ALA A 197 -7.53 2.07 8.36
CA ALA A 197 -7.52 3.13 7.37
C ALA A 197 -6.47 4.22 7.69
N PRO A 198 -5.67 4.69 6.72
CA PRO A 198 -4.65 5.69 6.93
C PRO A 198 -5.23 6.94 7.57
N ALA A 199 -4.53 7.44 8.60
CA ALA A 199 -4.98 8.59 9.38
C ALA A 199 -3.87 9.61 9.60
N THR A 200 -4.23 10.87 9.80
CA THR A 200 -3.30 11.92 10.18
C THR A 200 -3.93 12.98 11.07
N SER A 201 -3.17 13.43 12.07
CA SER A 201 -3.47 14.63 12.87
C SER A 201 -2.40 15.71 12.68
N GLN A 202 -1.47 15.51 11.75
CA GLN A 202 -0.36 16.45 11.55
C GLN A 202 -0.75 17.57 10.57
N PRO A 203 -0.44 18.84 10.90
CA PRO A 203 -0.62 19.93 9.96
C PRO A 203 0.28 19.73 8.73
N LYS A 204 -0.25 20.08 7.56
CA LYS A 204 0.40 19.98 6.25
C LYS A 204 0.74 18.56 5.83
N ALA A 205 0.16 17.54 6.49
CA ALA A 205 0.21 16.20 5.95
C ALA A 205 -0.52 16.21 4.61
N ASN A 206 0.05 15.52 3.62
CA ASN A 206 -0.51 15.46 2.29
C ASN A 206 -0.54 14.03 1.78
N MET A 207 -1.48 13.76 0.89
CA MET A 207 -1.58 12.51 0.17
C MET A 207 -1.88 12.87 -1.29
N THR A 208 -1.26 12.12 -2.21
CA THR A 208 -1.45 12.30 -3.64
C THR A 208 -1.98 11.01 -4.24
N ILE A 209 -3.01 11.11 -5.06
CA ILE A 209 -3.45 10.06 -5.98
C ILE A 209 -3.19 10.51 -7.42
N ASN A 210 -2.54 9.66 -8.21
CA ASN A 210 -2.43 9.83 -9.67
C ASN A 210 -3.26 8.74 -10.35
N PHE A 211 -4.12 9.10 -11.29
CA PHE A 211 -4.99 8.14 -11.95
C PHE A 211 -5.32 8.56 -13.38
N ASN A 212 -5.64 7.57 -14.23
CA ASN A 212 -6.17 7.81 -15.57
C ASN A 212 -7.66 7.48 -15.55
N GLY A 213 -8.51 8.47 -15.72
CA GLY A 213 -9.94 8.28 -15.53
C GLY A 213 -10.76 9.55 -15.74
N THR A 214 -12.08 9.42 -15.62
CA THR A 214 -13.02 10.54 -15.83
C THR A 214 -13.70 11.01 -14.54
N SER A 215 -13.52 10.27 -13.44
CA SER A 215 -13.98 10.69 -12.11
C SER A 215 -13.20 10.03 -10.98
N LEU A 216 -13.21 10.69 -9.83
CA LEU A 216 -12.65 10.24 -8.56
C LEU A 216 -13.61 10.58 -7.42
N SER A 217 -13.89 9.61 -6.56
CA SER A 217 -14.63 9.80 -5.30
C SER A 217 -13.76 9.35 -4.12
N LEU A 218 -13.74 10.14 -3.05
CA LEU A 218 -13.04 9.82 -1.81
C LEU A 218 -14.03 9.43 -0.72
N TYR A 219 -13.73 8.34 -0.03
CA TYR A 219 -14.47 7.85 1.12
C TYR A 219 -13.59 7.87 2.38
N GLY A 220 -14.19 8.17 3.52
CA GLY A 220 -13.47 8.23 4.81
C GLY A 220 -14.41 8.47 5.99
N ILE A 221 -13.84 8.87 7.12
CA ILE A 221 -14.62 9.13 8.34
C ILE A 221 -15.14 10.56 8.37
N LYS A 222 -16.45 10.69 8.55
CA LYS A 222 -17.18 11.94 8.46
C LYS A 222 -17.08 12.81 9.73
N THR A 223 -16.91 12.21 10.90
CA THR A 223 -16.80 12.93 12.19
C THR A 223 -15.50 13.69 12.37
N GLU A 224 -14.48 13.40 11.58
CA GLU A 224 -13.10 13.81 11.86
C GLU A 224 -12.48 14.63 10.73
N LEU A 225 -13.29 15.21 9.83
CA LEU A 225 -12.78 16.11 8.81
C LEU A 225 -12.28 17.43 9.43
N PRO A 226 -10.97 17.74 9.30
CA PRO A 226 -10.46 19.03 9.71
C PRO A 226 -11.14 20.12 8.88
N GLN A 227 -11.60 21.21 9.52
CA GLN A 227 -12.22 22.34 8.83
C GLN A 227 -11.32 22.94 7.74
N ASP A 228 -10.00 22.83 7.92
CA ASP A 228 -8.99 23.38 7.01
C ASP A 228 -8.39 22.31 6.07
N ALA A 229 -8.98 21.12 5.98
CA ALA A 229 -8.59 20.14 4.97
C ALA A 229 -9.04 20.62 3.57
N THR A 230 -8.19 20.40 2.59
CA THR A 230 -8.43 20.82 1.20
C THR A 230 -8.05 19.70 0.24
N TYR A 231 -8.69 19.69 -0.94
CA TYR A 231 -8.28 18.87 -2.07
C TYR A 231 -7.97 19.76 -3.28
N GLN A 232 -7.04 19.32 -4.11
CA GLN A 232 -6.60 20.03 -5.30
C GLN A 232 -6.55 19.06 -6.47
N VAL A 233 -7.29 19.33 -7.53
CA VAL A 233 -7.32 18.54 -8.77
C VAL A 233 -6.46 19.25 -9.81
N ASP A 234 -5.49 18.55 -10.40
CA ASP A 234 -4.64 19.00 -11.51
C ASP A 234 -3.94 20.35 -11.30
N GLY A 235 -3.56 20.64 -10.06
CA GLY A 235 -2.87 21.89 -9.70
C GLY A 235 -3.76 23.14 -9.71
N LEU A 236 -5.08 22.98 -9.82
CA LEU A 236 -6.05 24.07 -9.69
C LEU A 236 -6.07 24.65 -8.27
N GLU A 237 -6.86 25.69 -8.00
CA GLU A 237 -6.93 26.26 -6.65
C GLU A 237 -7.47 25.21 -5.64
N PRO A 238 -6.84 25.03 -4.47
CA PRO A 238 -7.32 24.08 -3.46
C PRO A 238 -8.75 24.41 -3.00
N VAL A 239 -9.59 23.39 -2.93
CA VAL A 239 -10.99 23.50 -2.52
C VAL A 239 -11.15 22.90 -1.12
N PRO A 240 -11.77 23.60 -0.16
CA PRO A 240 -12.05 23.04 1.15
C PRO A 240 -13.13 21.96 1.09
N PHE A 241 -13.07 20.97 1.97
CA PHE A 241 -14.15 20.00 2.13
C PHE A 241 -15.42 20.68 2.65
N ASN A 242 -16.58 20.30 2.12
CA ASN A 242 -17.85 20.87 2.55
C ASN A 242 -18.33 20.22 3.86
N ALA A 243 -17.94 20.82 4.99
CA ALA A 243 -18.33 20.34 6.32
C ALA A 243 -19.86 20.35 6.57
N ALA A 244 -20.66 21.12 5.83
CA ALA A 244 -22.11 21.20 6.05
C ALA A 244 -22.88 19.98 5.52
N GLN A 245 -22.31 19.23 4.58
CA GLN A 245 -22.83 17.90 4.17
C GLN A 245 -22.50 16.81 5.22
N LEU A 246 -21.81 17.25 6.27
CA LEU A 246 -21.25 16.65 7.48
C LEU A 246 -22.11 15.96 8.54
N SER A 247 -23.43 16.09 8.50
CA SER A 247 -24.25 16.08 9.74
C SER A 247 -24.34 14.76 10.51
N GLU A 248 -23.96 13.63 9.92
CA GLU A 248 -24.09 12.32 10.54
C GLU A 248 -22.73 11.64 10.64
N ALA A 249 -22.46 11.12 11.84
CA ALA A 249 -21.24 10.39 12.13
C ALA A 249 -21.23 9.05 11.39
N GLY A 250 -20.17 8.78 10.64
CA GLY A 250 -20.03 7.51 9.94
C GLY A 250 -18.65 7.30 9.36
N TRP A 251 -18.34 6.04 9.13
CA TRP A 251 -17.20 5.53 8.39
C TRP A 251 -17.62 5.30 6.94
N ASP A 252 -16.64 5.22 6.05
CA ASP A 252 -16.85 4.98 4.62
C ASP A 252 -17.86 5.94 3.98
N GLN A 253 -17.85 7.19 4.44
CA GLN A 253 -18.72 8.24 3.94
C GLN A 253 -18.10 8.94 2.74
N LEU A 254 -18.92 9.29 1.76
CA LEU A 254 -18.47 10.11 0.64
C LEU A 254 -18.05 11.49 1.13
N LEU A 255 -16.77 11.82 0.98
CA LEU A 255 -16.19 13.09 1.42
C LEU A 255 -16.13 14.13 0.29
N PHE A 256 -15.78 13.69 -0.92
CA PHE A 256 -15.86 14.52 -2.12
C PHE A 256 -15.95 13.66 -3.38
N THR A 257 -16.35 14.29 -4.49
CA THR A 257 -16.28 13.71 -5.83
C THR A 257 -15.80 14.76 -6.82
N ALA A 258 -14.78 14.40 -7.61
CA ALA A 258 -14.39 15.09 -8.82
C ALA A 258 -14.98 14.29 -10.00
N SER A 259 -15.97 14.85 -10.69
CA SER A 259 -16.67 14.20 -11.80
C SER A 259 -16.52 15.00 -13.09
N ASN A 260 -16.82 14.37 -14.23
CA ASN A 260 -16.71 14.98 -15.57
C ASN A 260 -15.31 15.51 -15.85
N LEU A 261 -14.29 14.81 -15.37
CA LEU A 261 -12.91 15.08 -15.74
C LEU A 261 -12.70 14.69 -17.20
N THR A 262 -11.74 15.34 -17.84
CA THR A 262 -11.28 14.97 -19.18
C THR A 262 -10.76 13.54 -19.19
N ALA A 263 -10.81 12.86 -20.33
CA ALA A 263 -10.27 11.50 -20.43
C ALA A 263 -8.72 11.55 -20.51
N GLU A 264 -8.04 11.83 -19.40
CA GLU A 264 -6.58 11.94 -19.31
C GLU A 264 -6.00 11.48 -17.96
N GLU A 265 -4.71 11.75 -17.73
CA GLU A 265 -4.06 11.52 -16.44
C GLU A 265 -4.34 12.71 -15.51
N HIS A 266 -4.84 12.41 -14.31
CA HIS A 266 -5.18 13.36 -13.28
C HIS A 266 -4.34 13.17 -12.03
N LYS A 267 -4.11 14.28 -11.33
CA LYS A 267 -3.43 14.30 -10.04
C LYS A 267 -4.29 15.00 -9.02
N VAL A 268 -4.66 14.28 -7.97
CA VAL A 268 -5.38 14.86 -6.83
C VAL A 268 -4.50 14.87 -5.59
N VAL A 269 -4.34 16.05 -4.99
CA VAL A 269 -3.57 16.26 -3.76
C VAL A 269 -4.54 16.65 -2.65
N ILE A 270 -4.56 15.86 -1.58
CA ILE A 270 -5.30 16.16 -0.36
C ILE A 270 -4.31 16.68 0.67
N THR A 271 -4.60 17.83 1.26
CA THR A 271 -3.75 18.47 2.28
C THR A 271 -4.58 18.76 3.52
N THR A 272 -4.11 18.32 4.67
CA THR A 272 -4.72 18.65 5.96
C THR A 272 -4.01 19.86 6.57
N ASN A 273 -4.77 20.79 7.12
CA ASN A 273 -4.20 21.88 7.95
C ASN A 273 -4.74 21.75 9.37
N VAL A 274 -4.51 20.60 10.01
CA VAL A 274 -4.95 20.36 11.39
C VAL A 274 -4.15 21.26 12.33
N ASN A 275 -4.78 22.29 12.91
CA ASN A 275 -4.19 23.07 13.99
C ASN A 275 -4.17 22.23 15.28
N ALA A 276 -3.14 21.40 15.44
CA ALA A 276 -2.98 20.45 16.55
C ALA A 276 -2.74 21.11 17.94
N THR A 277 -3.05 22.40 18.11
CA THR A 277 -2.46 23.21 19.19
C THR A 277 -3.14 23.15 20.55
N THR A 278 -4.35 22.56 20.71
CA THR A 278 -5.08 22.80 21.99
C THR A 278 -5.94 21.69 22.58
N SER A 279 -6.09 20.51 21.99
CA SER A 279 -6.85 19.42 22.65
C SER A 279 -6.15 18.07 22.51
N SER A 280 -6.21 17.26 23.57
CA SER A 280 -5.90 15.83 23.55
C SER A 280 -6.79 15.04 22.58
N ASP A 281 -7.81 15.69 22.03
CA ASP A 281 -8.82 15.14 21.11
C ASP A 281 -8.60 15.71 19.70
N ALA A 282 -7.35 15.71 19.21
CA ALA A 282 -7.08 16.12 17.84
C ALA A 282 -7.82 15.14 16.89
N THR A 283 -8.87 15.63 16.24
CA THR A 283 -9.64 14.89 15.23
C THR A 283 -8.68 14.37 14.16
N GLN A 284 -8.65 13.06 13.94
CA GLN A 284 -7.75 12.45 12.98
C GLN A 284 -8.43 12.42 11.62
N PHE A 285 -7.82 13.02 10.60
CA PHE A 285 -8.33 12.86 9.25
C PHE A 285 -8.04 11.45 8.77
N GLN A 286 -9.08 10.62 8.66
CA GLN A 286 -8.98 9.22 8.24
C GLN A 286 -9.61 9.00 6.87
N ILE A 287 -8.87 8.30 6.01
CA ILE A 287 -9.26 7.97 4.64
C ILE A 287 -9.48 6.48 4.53
N SER A 288 -10.66 6.07 4.07
CA SER A 288 -10.99 4.67 3.85
C SER A 288 -10.46 4.19 2.51
N TYR A 289 -10.94 4.80 1.41
CA TYR A 289 -10.59 4.40 0.05
C TYR A 289 -11.05 5.42 -0.99
N PHE A 290 -10.65 5.18 -2.24
CA PHE A 290 -11.06 5.92 -3.42
C PHE A 290 -11.79 5.04 -4.41
N TYR A 291 -12.75 5.62 -5.13
CA TYR A 291 -13.28 5.07 -6.37
C TYR A 291 -12.80 5.90 -7.55
N VAL A 292 -12.29 5.23 -8.58
CA VAL A 292 -11.84 5.83 -9.83
C VAL A 292 -12.65 5.23 -10.96
N SER A 293 -13.25 6.06 -11.82
CA SER A 293 -13.79 5.59 -13.09
C SER A 293 -12.68 5.58 -14.14
N SER A 294 -12.26 4.40 -14.56
CA SER A 294 -11.19 4.25 -15.55
C SER A 294 -11.61 4.72 -16.95
N LEU A 295 -10.64 4.86 -17.84
CA LEU A 295 -10.89 5.19 -19.24
C LEU A 295 -11.39 3.98 -20.03
N THR A 296 -12.32 4.20 -20.94
CA THR A 296 -12.73 3.21 -21.95
C THR A 296 -11.63 2.95 -22.97
N ILE A 297 -11.70 1.83 -23.69
CA ILE A 297 -10.75 1.50 -24.78
C ILE A 297 -10.75 2.62 -25.85
N ALA A 298 -11.91 3.18 -26.18
CA ALA A 298 -12.03 4.25 -27.16
C ALA A 298 -11.31 5.54 -26.71
N GLU A 299 -11.48 5.91 -25.44
CA GLU A 299 -10.80 7.08 -24.84
C GLU A 299 -9.28 6.87 -24.79
N GLN A 300 -8.82 5.69 -24.39
CA GLN A 300 -7.39 5.34 -24.40
C GLN A 300 -6.77 5.44 -25.81
N GLN A 301 -7.50 4.98 -26.84
CA GLN A 301 -7.06 5.10 -28.24
C GLN A 301 -7.00 6.57 -28.71
N SER A 302 -7.90 7.42 -28.23
CA SER A 302 -7.91 8.85 -28.55
C SER A 302 -6.69 9.60 -27.98
N LEU A 303 -6.26 9.23 -26.77
CA LEU A 303 -5.04 9.74 -26.12
C LEU A 303 -3.78 9.33 -26.89
N ALA A 304 -3.69 8.06 -27.31
CA ALA A 304 -2.58 7.54 -28.08
C ALA A 304 -2.43 8.22 -29.46
N SER A 305 -3.55 8.65 -30.06
CA SER A 305 -3.55 9.33 -31.35
C SER A 305 -2.98 10.74 -31.26
N THR A 306 -3.25 11.47 -30.16
CA THR A 306 -2.84 12.87 -29.98
C THR A 306 -1.33 13.02 -29.82
N THR A 307 -0.69 12.07 -29.13
CA THR A 307 0.77 12.05 -28.90
C THR A 307 1.60 11.76 -30.16
N SER A 308 0.98 11.24 -31.23
CA SER A 308 1.68 11.00 -32.51
C SER A 308 1.87 12.24 -33.38
N SER A 309 1.20 13.36 -33.06
CA SER A 309 1.19 14.57 -33.90
C SER A 309 2.15 15.68 -33.45
N THR A 310 2.77 15.58 -32.28
CA THR A 310 3.85 16.49 -31.88
C THR A 310 5.14 16.08 -32.57
N ALA A 311 5.33 16.65 -33.76
CA ALA A 311 6.58 16.64 -34.51
C ALA A 311 7.78 16.69 -33.55
N HIS A 312 8.55 15.60 -33.51
CA HIS A 312 9.77 15.49 -32.74
C HIS A 312 10.55 16.82 -32.79
N PRO A 313 10.68 17.58 -31.68
CA PRO A 313 11.70 18.60 -31.63
C PRO A 313 13.02 17.83 -31.84
N LYS A 314 13.73 18.16 -32.92
CA LYS A 314 14.94 17.47 -33.36
C LYS A 314 15.83 17.19 -32.15
N SER A 315 15.88 15.93 -31.71
CA SER A 315 16.62 15.45 -30.52
C SER A 315 18.13 15.79 -30.54
N GLY A 316 18.65 16.30 -31.67
CA GLY A 316 20.00 16.81 -31.79
C GLY A 316 20.33 18.04 -30.92
N VAL A 317 19.34 18.82 -30.47
CA VAL A 317 19.63 20.06 -29.71
C VAL A 317 19.87 19.78 -28.21
N ILE A 318 19.14 18.83 -27.61
CA ILE A 318 19.25 18.54 -26.17
C ILE A 318 20.53 17.75 -25.86
N ILE A 319 20.91 16.80 -26.73
CA ILE A 319 22.16 16.03 -26.58
C ILE A 319 23.38 16.96 -26.70
N GLY A 320 23.33 18.00 -27.54
CA GLY A 320 24.39 19.00 -27.68
C GLY A 320 24.60 19.86 -26.43
N ALA A 321 23.52 20.23 -25.73
CA ALA A 321 23.60 21.07 -24.53
C ALA A 321 24.18 20.31 -23.31
N VAL A 322 23.81 19.04 -23.14
CA VAL A 322 24.28 18.22 -22.02
C VAL A 322 25.76 17.82 -22.20
N LEU A 323 26.17 17.42 -23.41
CA LEU A 323 27.57 17.11 -23.68
C LEU A 323 28.48 18.34 -23.54
N GLY A 324 28.04 19.50 -24.02
CA GLY A 324 28.80 20.75 -23.93
C GLY A 324 29.09 21.19 -22.49
N THR A 325 28.09 21.12 -21.62
CA THR A 325 28.23 21.49 -20.20
C THR A 325 29.13 20.54 -19.43
N ILE A 326 29.06 19.24 -19.67
CA ILE A 326 29.93 18.25 -19.03
C ILE A 326 31.40 18.48 -19.42
N THR A 327 31.70 18.72 -20.70
CA THR A 327 33.08 19.04 -21.13
C THR A 327 33.60 20.35 -20.54
N ALA A 328 32.77 21.40 -20.45
CA ALA A 328 33.17 22.67 -19.88
C ALA A 328 33.48 22.55 -18.38
N ILE A 329 32.65 21.82 -17.63
CA ILE A 329 32.86 21.59 -16.19
C ILE A 329 34.11 20.74 -15.94
N MET A 330 34.34 19.69 -16.74
CA MET A 330 35.57 18.87 -16.69
C MET A 330 36.83 19.71 -16.94
N LEU A 331 36.82 20.62 -17.92
CA LEU A 331 37.97 21.51 -18.17
C LEU A 331 38.20 22.50 -17.03
N LEU A 332 37.12 23.02 -16.43
CA LEU A 332 37.19 23.96 -15.31
C LEU A 332 37.73 23.29 -14.03
N THR A 333 37.33 22.05 -13.75
CA THR A 333 37.82 21.29 -12.59
C THR A 333 39.30 20.93 -12.75
N VAL A 334 39.73 20.47 -13.93
CA VAL A 334 41.13 20.16 -14.21
C VAL A 334 42.02 21.40 -14.09
N THR A 335 41.59 22.54 -14.65
CA THR A 335 42.36 23.79 -14.55
C THR A 335 42.48 24.28 -13.10
N MET A 336 41.42 24.19 -12.30
CA MET A 336 41.47 24.51 -10.86
C MET A 336 42.43 23.59 -10.09
N ILE A 337 42.42 22.28 -10.36
CA ILE A 337 43.34 21.32 -9.73
C ILE A 337 44.79 21.66 -10.08
N VAL A 338 45.09 21.95 -11.35
CA VAL A 338 46.46 22.31 -11.80
C VAL A 338 46.94 23.60 -11.14
N LEU A 339 46.09 24.62 -11.04
CA LEU A 339 46.42 25.88 -10.36
C LEU A 339 46.64 25.67 -8.86
N TRP A 340 45.83 24.83 -8.22
CA TRP A 340 45.96 24.51 -6.81
C TRP A 340 47.26 23.75 -6.50
N VAL A 341 47.62 22.74 -7.31
CA VAL A 341 48.89 22.01 -7.18
C VAL A 341 50.09 22.93 -7.40
N ARG A 342 50.03 23.84 -8.38
CA ARG A 342 51.09 24.84 -8.62
C ARG A 342 51.23 25.82 -7.45
N ARG A 343 50.13 26.29 -6.86
CA ARG A 343 50.16 27.15 -5.67
C ARG A 343 50.76 26.43 -4.47
N ARG A 344 50.34 25.18 -4.23
CA ARG A 344 50.82 24.38 -3.08
C ARG A 344 52.31 24.02 -3.21
N SER A 345 52.79 23.76 -4.42
CA SER A 345 54.22 23.55 -4.69
C SER A 345 55.06 24.79 -4.33
N ARG A 346 54.56 26.00 -4.63
CA ARG A 346 55.25 27.25 -4.27
C ARG A 346 55.26 27.49 -2.76
N GLN A 347 54.20 27.12 -2.04
CA GLN A 347 54.12 27.27 -0.58
C GLN A 347 55.10 26.33 0.15
N LYS A 348 55.30 25.10 -0.34
CA LYS A 348 56.26 24.17 0.28
C LYS A 348 57.71 24.69 0.23
N ARG A 349 58.08 25.42 -0.83
CA ARG A 349 59.43 26.02 -0.94
C ARG A 349 59.66 27.21 0.01
N ALA A 350 58.61 27.83 0.53
CA ALA A 350 58.73 28.94 1.48
C ALA A 350 58.91 28.46 2.93
N LEU A 351 58.40 27.28 3.27
CA LEU A 351 58.49 26.70 4.62
C LEU A 351 59.85 26.04 4.91
N GLU A 352 60.57 25.57 3.89
CA GLU A 352 61.92 24.98 4.06
C GLU A 352 63.01 26.04 4.32
N MET A 353 62.73 27.34 4.16
CA MET A 353 63.70 28.41 4.45
C MET A 353 63.67 28.90 5.92
N LEU A 354 62.76 28.41 6.77
CA LEU A 354 62.55 28.96 8.12
C LEU A 354 62.92 28.02 9.28
N ALA A 355 63.49 26.84 9.04
CA ALA A 355 63.82 25.89 10.10
C ALA A 355 65.31 25.54 10.15
N SER A 356 66.10 26.39 10.79
CA SER A 356 67.38 26.00 11.40
C SER A 356 67.51 26.72 12.74
N PHE A 357 67.43 25.99 13.85
CA PHE A 357 68.27 26.17 15.06
C PHE A 357 68.00 25.02 16.05
N PRO A 358 69.04 24.37 16.59
CA PRO A 358 68.90 23.34 17.61
C PRO A 358 68.99 23.97 19.01
N PHE A 359 68.24 23.44 19.98
CA PHE A 359 68.51 23.70 21.39
C PHE A 359 68.54 22.40 22.19
N THR A 360 69.67 22.25 22.86
CA THR A 360 70.11 21.19 23.76
C THR A 360 69.44 21.35 25.12
N SER A 361 69.08 20.24 25.78
CA SER A 361 68.89 20.23 27.24
C SER A 361 69.49 18.96 27.86
N GLN A 362 70.03 19.16 29.06
CA GLN A 362 71.02 18.36 29.75
C GLN A 362 70.47 18.02 31.14
N ALA A 363 70.62 16.74 31.57
CA ALA A 363 70.68 16.21 32.95
C ALA A 363 69.43 16.35 33.87
N THR A 364 69.02 15.49 34.81
CA THR A 364 69.39 14.19 35.48
C THR A 364 68.30 13.96 36.60
N PRO A 365 68.33 12.97 37.52
CA PRO A 365 68.24 11.52 37.36
C PRO A 365 67.20 10.80 38.27
N SER A 366 66.84 9.57 37.87
CA SER A 366 66.43 8.35 38.61
C SER A 366 66.04 8.35 40.11
N ALA A 367 64.95 7.63 40.44
CA ALA A 367 64.93 6.56 41.46
C ALA A 367 63.64 5.70 41.44
N TYR A 368 63.82 4.37 41.29
CA TYR A 368 63.02 3.23 41.80
C TYR A 368 61.65 2.87 41.16
N GLN A 369 61.59 1.78 40.37
CA GLN A 369 61.13 0.39 40.69
C GLN A 369 59.61 0.22 40.61
N ASP A 370 58.99 -0.85 40.10
CA ASP A 370 59.35 -2.02 39.28
C ASP A 370 57.98 -2.68 38.92
N LEU A 371 57.90 -3.34 37.75
CA LEU A 371 57.06 -4.52 37.44
C LEU A 371 55.51 -4.44 37.47
N LEU A 372 54.86 -4.46 36.29
CA LEU A 372 53.91 -5.51 35.85
C LEU A 372 53.45 -5.30 34.38
N PRO A 373 53.10 -6.36 33.63
CA PRO A 373 52.95 -6.32 32.18
C PRO A 373 51.50 -6.33 31.65
N SER A 374 51.40 -5.85 30.40
CA SER A 374 50.45 -6.18 29.34
C SER A 374 48.94 -5.98 29.58
N ARG A 375 48.47 -4.79 29.17
CA ARG A 375 47.13 -4.52 28.62
C ARG A 375 47.01 -5.08 27.19
N ILE A 376 45.86 -5.68 26.87
CA ILE A 376 45.12 -5.37 25.63
C ILE A 376 43.66 -5.19 26.05
N ASP A 377 43.15 -3.99 25.79
CA ASP A 377 41.88 -3.44 26.25
C ASP A 377 40.67 -3.96 25.44
N GLN A 378 39.61 -4.32 26.15
CA GLN A 378 38.24 -4.38 25.67
C GLN A 378 37.71 -2.96 25.43
N LEU A 379 37.14 -2.70 24.26
CA LEU A 379 36.36 -1.49 23.98
C LEU A 379 34.87 -1.82 24.14
N VAL A 380 34.34 -1.59 25.34
CA VAL A 380 32.89 -1.54 25.59
C VAL A 380 32.41 -0.11 25.35
N LEU A 381 31.54 0.05 24.35
CA LEU A 381 30.89 1.31 24.00
C LEU A 381 29.88 1.68 25.11
N MET A 382 30.18 2.72 25.87
CA MET A 382 29.22 3.33 26.80
C MET A 382 28.26 4.24 26.03
N LEU A 383 26.97 3.89 26.03
CA LEU A 383 25.88 4.82 25.68
C LEU A 383 25.36 5.48 26.95
N ALA A 384 25.46 6.81 26.97
CA ALA A 384 25.07 7.66 28.08
C ALA A 384 23.53 7.81 28.15
N THR A 385 22.92 7.35 29.24
CA THR A 385 21.54 7.70 29.58
C THR A 385 21.53 8.96 30.44
N SER A 386 20.96 10.04 29.90
CA SER A 386 20.72 11.31 30.57
C SER A 386 19.64 11.15 31.65
N LYS A 387 20.00 11.32 32.93
CA LYS A 387 19.08 11.48 34.06
C LYS A 387 18.87 12.98 34.30
N LYS A 388 17.63 13.46 34.16
CA LYS A 388 17.19 14.73 34.75
C LYS A 388 16.51 14.44 36.08
N ASN A 389 17.01 15.07 37.14
CA ASN A 389 16.39 15.14 38.46
C ASN A 389 15.26 16.18 38.42
N LEU A 390 14.06 15.78 38.82
CA LEU A 390 13.05 16.69 39.36
C LEU A 390 12.54 16.09 40.66
N THR A 391 12.95 16.70 41.77
CA THR A 391 12.35 16.57 43.09
C THR A 391 11.29 17.65 43.23
N ASP A 392 10.03 17.28 43.45
CA ASP A 392 9.33 17.77 44.65
C ASP A 392 8.03 16.99 44.98
N GLY A 393 7.88 16.78 46.29
CA GLY A 393 6.72 16.40 47.11
C GLY A 393 5.53 15.63 46.54
N ILE A 394 5.23 14.46 47.13
CA ILE A 394 3.94 14.05 47.71
C ILE A 394 4.13 12.67 48.39
N ASP A 395 3.49 12.47 49.55
CA ASP A 395 3.66 11.38 50.53
C ASP A 395 3.49 9.94 50.00
N PRO A 396 4.15 8.94 50.61
CA PRO A 396 4.10 7.55 50.17
C PRO A 396 2.92 6.78 50.80
N PRO A 397 2.16 5.98 50.04
CA PRO A 397 1.49 4.81 50.58
C PRO A 397 2.44 3.62 50.57
N GLN A 398 2.48 2.90 51.69
CA GLN A 398 3.17 1.62 51.81
C GLN A 398 2.53 0.59 50.87
N ILE A 399 3.30 0.08 49.91
CA ILE A 399 2.94 -1.10 49.11
C ILE A 399 4.10 -2.08 49.15
N GLU A 400 3.74 -3.32 49.44
CA GLU A 400 4.58 -4.48 49.72
C GLU A 400 5.50 -4.84 48.55
N ALA A 401 6.81 -4.86 48.82
CA ALA A 401 7.83 -5.36 47.91
C ALA A 401 7.94 -6.88 48.04
N ASN A 402 7.26 -7.63 47.17
CA ASN A 402 7.57 -9.04 46.93
C ASN A 402 6.98 -9.46 45.58
N ASN A 403 7.78 -9.41 44.49
CA ASN A 403 7.73 -10.32 43.31
C ASN A 403 8.61 -9.92 42.10
N ASP A 404 9.57 -8.98 42.24
CA ASP A 404 10.33 -8.40 41.11
C ASP A 404 11.43 -9.32 40.48
N SER A 405 11.54 -10.59 40.87
CA SER A 405 12.59 -11.49 40.35
C SER A 405 12.16 -12.32 39.13
N LYS A 406 10.86 -12.59 38.96
CA LYS A 406 10.35 -13.40 37.84
C LYS A 406 10.29 -12.62 36.52
N ASP A 407 9.96 -11.33 36.58
CA ASP A 407 9.81 -10.52 35.37
C ASP A 407 11.16 -10.23 34.69
N ARG A 408 12.23 -10.09 35.46
CA ARG A 408 13.60 -9.97 34.91
C ARG A 408 14.07 -11.23 34.18
N GLN A 409 13.72 -12.42 34.66
CA GLN A 409 14.08 -13.68 33.98
C GLN A 409 13.28 -13.86 32.68
N ASN A 410 12.01 -13.45 32.66
CA ASN A 410 11.19 -13.47 31.46
C ASN A 410 11.73 -12.51 30.38
N LEU A 411 12.17 -11.31 30.77
CA LEU A 411 12.72 -10.32 29.84
C LEU A 411 14.05 -10.79 29.19
N LEU A 412 14.91 -11.45 29.97
CA LEU A 412 16.17 -12.02 29.45
C LEU A 412 15.91 -13.18 28.49
N THR A 413 14.94 -14.03 28.81
CA THR A 413 14.57 -15.18 27.96
C THR A 413 13.95 -14.72 26.64
N MET A 414 13.15 -13.64 26.67
CA MET A 414 12.56 -13.06 25.47
C MET A 414 13.61 -12.42 24.56
N ASN A 415 14.58 -11.69 25.13
CA ASN A 415 15.70 -11.13 24.36
C ASN A 415 16.55 -12.21 23.69
N LEU A 416 16.84 -13.32 24.40
CA LEU A 416 17.63 -14.41 23.83
C LEU A 416 16.91 -15.10 22.67
N LYS A 417 15.59 -15.33 22.79
CA LYS A 417 14.77 -15.88 21.71
C LYS A 417 14.70 -14.94 20.50
N LEU A 418 14.65 -13.63 20.72
CA LEU A 418 14.66 -12.65 19.64
C LEU A 418 15.99 -12.67 18.88
N GLN A 419 17.12 -12.69 19.59
CA GLN A 419 18.45 -12.79 18.98
C GLN A 419 18.62 -14.09 18.19
N GLN A 420 18.13 -15.22 18.72
CA GLN A 420 18.17 -16.50 18.01
C GLN A 420 17.32 -16.47 16.73
N ARG A 421 16.13 -15.84 16.77
CA ARG A 421 15.27 -15.69 15.59
C ARG A 421 15.93 -14.83 14.51
N LEU A 422 16.59 -13.73 14.89
CA LEU A 422 17.34 -12.88 13.96
C LEU A 422 18.47 -13.63 13.24
N VAL A 423 19.23 -14.46 13.96
CA VAL A 423 20.30 -15.26 13.35
C VAL A 423 19.75 -16.29 12.37
N VAL A 424 18.65 -16.96 12.69
CA VAL A 424 18.01 -17.93 11.80
C VAL A 424 17.45 -17.24 10.55
N THR A 425 16.78 -16.09 10.69
CA THR A 425 16.25 -15.32 9.56
C THR A 425 17.37 -14.82 8.65
N GLN A 426 18.49 -14.35 9.21
CA GLN A 426 19.63 -13.91 8.41
C GLN A 426 20.28 -15.08 7.63
N ALA A 427 20.38 -16.27 8.23
CA ALA A 427 20.88 -17.46 7.55
C ALA A 427 19.94 -17.92 6.42
N GLN A 428 18.62 -17.82 6.61
CA GLN A 428 17.63 -18.14 5.57
C GLN A 428 17.71 -17.16 4.38
N ALA A 429 17.88 -15.86 4.66
CA ALA A 429 18.04 -14.85 3.60
C ALA A 429 19.28 -15.12 2.75
N GLN A 430 20.41 -15.48 3.38
CA GLN A 430 21.64 -15.83 2.66
C GLN A 430 21.47 -17.09 1.80
N ALA A 431 20.79 -18.12 2.31
CA ALA A 431 20.52 -19.34 1.55
C ALA A 431 19.62 -19.07 0.33
N GLN A 432 18.65 -18.16 0.45
CA GLN A 432 17.77 -17.78 -0.65
C GLN A 432 18.52 -17.00 -1.74
N GLU A 433 19.45 -16.11 -1.35
CA GLU A 433 20.30 -15.37 -2.29
C GLU A 433 21.25 -16.32 -3.06
N GLU A 434 21.80 -17.33 -2.41
CA GLU A 434 22.61 -18.38 -3.06
C GLU A 434 21.78 -19.19 -4.07
N GLN A 435 20.53 -19.54 -3.74
CA GLN A 435 19.63 -20.23 -4.67
C GLN A 435 19.31 -19.37 -5.91
N LEU A 436 19.03 -18.08 -5.71
CA LEU A 436 18.75 -17.16 -6.81
C LEU A 436 19.96 -17.00 -7.74
N ASN A 437 21.17 -16.91 -7.16
CA ASN A 437 22.40 -16.83 -7.93
C ASN A 437 22.68 -18.13 -8.72
N GLN A 438 22.41 -19.31 -8.15
CA GLN A 438 22.51 -20.56 -8.91
C GLN A 438 21.52 -20.62 -10.07
N GLN A 439 20.27 -20.15 -9.86
CA GLN A 439 19.27 -20.11 -10.92
C GLN A 439 19.65 -19.16 -12.05
N ASN A 440 20.19 -17.97 -11.73
CA ASN A 440 20.70 -17.03 -12.71
C ASN A 440 21.89 -17.58 -13.50
N GLN A 441 22.80 -18.33 -12.87
CA GLN A 441 23.90 -19.00 -13.57
C GLN A 441 23.41 -20.09 -14.53
N LEU A 442 22.40 -20.87 -14.14
CA LEU A 442 21.80 -21.88 -15.02
C LEU A 442 21.09 -21.25 -16.23
N GLN A 443 20.39 -20.13 -16.04
CA GLN A 443 19.77 -19.39 -17.15
C GLN A 443 20.82 -18.80 -18.11
N ALA A 444 21.92 -18.26 -17.58
CA ALA A 444 23.01 -17.75 -18.40
C ALA A 444 23.68 -18.84 -19.26
N GLN A 445 23.75 -20.09 -18.77
CA GLN A 445 24.27 -21.21 -19.54
C GLN A 445 23.30 -21.71 -20.62
N LEU A 446 21.98 -21.65 -20.37
CA LEU A 446 20.95 -22.06 -21.33
C LEU A 446 20.74 -21.06 -22.49
N LEU A 447 21.11 -19.79 -22.30
CA LEU A 447 20.94 -18.74 -23.30
C LEU A 447 22.22 -18.46 -24.12
N THR A 448 22.97 -19.50 -24.49
CA THR A 448 24.06 -19.39 -25.47
C THR A 448 23.64 -20.06 -26.78
N VAL A 449 22.59 -19.53 -27.41
CA VAL A 449 22.21 -19.94 -28.77
C VAL A 449 23.05 -19.11 -29.75
N HIS A 450 23.99 -19.77 -30.42
CA HIS A 450 24.71 -19.18 -31.54
C HIS A 450 23.70 -18.80 -32.64
N THR A 451 23.49 -17.49 -32.83
CA THR A 451 22.78 -16.95 -34.00
C THR A 451 23.71 -17.02 -35.21
N ASP A 452 23.69 -18.17 -35.89
CA ASP A 452 24.27 -18.27 -37.23
C ASP A 452 23.53 -17.29 -38.16
N SER A 453 24.31 -16.39 -38.76
CA SER A 453 23.82 -15.31 -39.60
C SER A 453 23.46 -15.87 -40.98
N GLY A 454 22.27 -16.48 -41.05
CA GLY A 454 21.68 -17.00 -42.28
C GLY A 454 21.31 -15.88 -43.25
N LEU A 455 22.28 -15.47 -44.08
CA LEU A 455 22.07 -14.67 -45.29
C LEU A 455 21.26 -15.51 -46.30
N ARG A 456 19.95 -15.28 -46.43
CA ARG A 456 19.11 -15.89 -47.46
C ARG A 456 19.09 -14.99 -48.71
N LEU A 457 19.72 -15.47 -49.78
CA LEU A 457 19.58 -14.93 -51.13
C LEU A 457 18.18 -15.24 -51.65
N SER A 458 17.45 -14.19 -52.04
CA SER A 458 16.17 -14.27 -52.73
C SER A 458 16.36 -14.75 -54.16
N GLY A 459 15.76 -15.90 -54.50
CA GLY A 459 15.66 -16.37 -55.87
C GLY A 459 14.70 -17.56 -55.94
N GLU A 460 13.75 -17.45 -56.86
CA GLU A 460 12.92 -18.51 -57.44
C GLU A 460 11.49 -18.64 -56.90
N GLU A 461 10.55 -18.25 -57.77
CA GLU A 461 9.10 -18.41 -57.64
C GLU A 461 8.74 -19.89 -57.56
N THR A 462 8.09 -20.30 -56.47
CA THR A 462 7.33 -21.55 -56.44
C THR A 462 5.88 -21.26 -56.09
N LEU A 463 5.03 -21.65 -57.04
CA LEU A 463 3.58 -21.62 -57.05
C LEU A 463 2.99 -22.27 -55.78
N GLU A 464 2.32 -21.47 -54.96
CA GLU A 464 1.68 -21.91 -53.72
C GLU A 464 0.28 -22.47 -54.03
N VAL A 465 0.10 -23.78 -53.82
CA VAL A 465 -1.19 -24.48 -53.93
C VAL A 465 -1.91 -24.42 -52.58
N PRO A 466 -3.17 -23.97 -52.51
CA PRO A 466 -3.89 -23.89 -51.24
C PRO A 466 -4.33 -25.29 -50.77
N PRO A 467 -4.21 -25.63 -49.48
CA PRO A 467 -4.77 -26.87 -48.95
C PRO A 467 -6.29 -26.72 -48.79
N GLY A 468 -7.02 -27.51 -49.58
CA GLY A 468 -8.43 -27.78 -49.34
C GLY A 468 -8.60 -28.78 -48.20
N TYR A 469 -9.46 -28.43 -47.24
CA TYR A 469 -10.09 -29.41 -46.37
C TYR A 469 -11.58 -29.11 -46.30
N THR A 470 -12.35 -29.99 -46.95
CA THR A 470 -13.76 -30.25 -46.72
C THR A 470 -13.89 -31.60 -46.01
N GLU A 471 -14.73 -31.61 -44.97
CA GLU A 471 -15.59 -32.69 -44.46
C GLU A 471 -14.99 -33.89 -43.71
N ALA A 472 -15.38 -34.01 -42.43
CA ALA A 472 -16.41 -34.96 -41.99
C ALA A 472 -17.09 -34.45 -40.70
#